data_AF-A0A7R9VJK2-F1
#
_entry.id   AF-A0A7R9VJK2-F1
#
_cell.length_a   1.000
_cell.length_b   1.000
_cell.length_c   1.000
_cell.angle_alpha   90.00
_cell.angle_beta   90.00
_cell.angle_gamma   90.00
#
_symmetry.space_group_name_H-M   'P 1'
#
loop_
_entity.id
_entity.type
_entity.pdbx_description
1 polymer ?
#
loop_
_entity_poly.entity_id
_entity_poly.type
_entity_poly.pdbx_seq_one_letter_code
_entity_poly.pdbx_strand_id
1 'polypeptide(L)'
;GDFHRLVAKHPEKYFNESPHLNTVLDTLKASGKRLIFVSNSPYWYVDAGMSYAVGPNWRDAWDVVIVSAGKPAFYTENSRPFREVSANTGRIKFKKITQLEPGEVYTEGCIRELTKCLPRWHDDEVAASTGIRGYDTQSQNLGASSNLASPNVLY
;
A
#
# COMPACT_ATOMS: atom_id res chain seq x y z
N GLY A 1 -18.62 14.00 0.67
CA GLY A 1 -20.02 14.17 1.07
C GLY A 1 -20.10 14.54 2.54
N ASP A 2 -21.25 15.04 2.97
CA ASP A 2 -21.44 15.53 4.34
C ASP A 2 -21.36 14.40 5.38
N PHE A 3 -21.79 13.19 5.02
CA PHE A 3 -21.63 12.00 5.85
C PHE A 3 -20.16 11.72 6.19
N HIS A 4 -19.25 11.76 5.20
CA HIS A 4 -17.82 11.55 5.46
C HIS A 4 -17.26 12.59 6.43
N ARG A 5 -17.72 13.84 6.37
CA ARG A 5 -17.27 14.89 7.32
C ARG A 5 -17.77 14.61 8.73
N LEU A 6 -19.00 14.12 8.87
CA LEU A 6 -19.58 13.78 10.16
C LEU A 6 -18.83 12.61 10.81
N VAL A 7 -18.58 11.55 10.03
CA VAL A 7 -17.84 10.38 10.50
C VAL A 7 -16.40 10.73 10.85
N ALA A 8 -15.70 11.51 10.04
CA ALA A 8 -14.33 11.93 10.35
C ALA A 8 -14.24 12.85 11.59
N LYS A 9 -15.31 13.59 11.92
CA LYS A 9 -15.38 14.41 13.14
C LYS A 9 -15.69 13.60 14.40
N HIS A 10 -16.40 12.49 14.24
CA HIS A 10 -16.86 11.64 15.34
C HIS A 10 -16.57 10.16 15.06
N PRO A 11 -15.32 9.76 14.78
CA PRO A 11 -15.01 8.38 14.42
C PRO A 11 -15.47 7.39 15.51
N GLU A 12 -15.45 7.79 16.78
CA GLU A 12 -15.91 7.00 17.92
C GLU A 12 -17.38 6.55 17.86
N LYS A 13 -18.21 7.27 17.09
CA LYS A 13 -19.63 6.94 16.93
C LYS A 13 -19.90 5.93 15.81
N TYR A 14 -18.93 5.75 14.92
CA TYR A 14 -19.11 4.98 13.68
C TYR A 14 -18.13 3.83 13.54
N PHE A 15 -17.00 3.86 14.26
CA PHE A 15 -16.01 2.80 14.29
C PHE A 15 -15.98 2.18 15.68
N ASN A 16 -16.01 0.85 15.72
CA ASN A 16 -15.69 0.10 16.93
C ASN A 16 -14.17 -0.03 17.03
N GLU A 17 -13.63 0.17 18.22
CA GLU A 17 -12.25 -0.23 18.49
C GLU A 17 -12.12 -1.74 18.23
N SER A 18 -11.07 -2.12 17.49
CA SER A 18 -10.76 -3.52 17.25
C SER A 18 -9.38 -3.81 17.83
N PRO A 19 -9.29 -4.22 19.12
CA PRO A 19 -8.02 -4.49 19.77
C PRO A 19 -7.15 -5.51 19.02
N HIS A 20 -7.78 -6.41 18.26
CA HIS A 20 -7.10 -7.46 17.51
C HIS A 20 -6.58 -7.01 16.15
N LEU A 21 -7.03 -5.88 15.61
CA LEU A 21 -6.63 -5.43 14.27
C LEU A 21 -5.12 -5.20 14.19
N ASN A 22 -4.55 -4.51 15.20
CA ASN A 22 -3.11 -4.31 15.31
C ASN A 22 -2.35 -5.64 15.36
N THR A 23 -2.82 -6.59 16.19
CA THR A 23 -2.21 -7.93 16.27
C THR A 23 -2.21 -8.67 14.93
N VAL A 24 -3.30 -8.57 14.17
CA VAL A 24 -3.40 -9.21 12.85
C VAL A 24 -2.43 -8.55 11.86
N LEU A 25 -2.38 -7.22 11.81
CA LEU A 25 -1.45 -6.48 10.94
C LEU A 25 0.01 -6.82 11.28
N ASP A 26 0.36 -6.83 12.57
CA ASP A 26 1.70 -7.18 13.05
C ASP A 26 2.06 -8.63 12.68
N THR A 27 1.12 -9.56 12.84
CA THR A 27 1.32 -10.97 12.48
C THR A 27 1.56 -11.13 10.98
N LEU A 28 0.78 -10.44 10.14
CA LEU A 28 0.94 -10.49 8.69
C LEU A 28 2.30 -9.93 8.29
N LYS A 29 2.73 -8.79 8.84
CA LYS A 29 4.05 -8.22 8.58
C LYS A 29 5.18 -9.14 9.06
N ALA A 30 5.06 -9.71 10.26
CA ALA A 30 6.03 -10.64 10.82
C ALA A 30 6.16 -11.92 9.98
N SER A 31 5.09 -12.33 9.29
CA SER A 31 5.13 -13.45 8.34
C SER A 31 5.80 -13.14 6.99
N GLY A 32 6.36 -11.93 6.83
CA GLY A 32 7.00 -11.48 5.60
C GLY A 32 6.03 -11.02 4.51
N LYS A 33 4.72 -10.89 4.84
CA LYS A 33 3.74 -10.37 3.88
C LYS A 33 3.88 -8.86 3.74
N ARG A 34 3.73 -8.40 2.50
CA ARG A 34 3.62 -7.01 2.10
C ARG A 34 2.15 -6.62 2.06
N LEU A 35 1.82 -5.53 2.75
CA LEU A 35 0.46 -5.06 2.94
C LEU A 35 0.22 -3.79 2.13
N ILE A 36 -0.79 -3.82 1.26
CA ILE A 36 -1.19 -2.67 0.43
C ILE A 36 -2.58 -2.23 0.84
N PHE A 37 -2.75 -0.94 1.13
CA PHE A 37 -4.04 -0.35 1.45
C PHE A 37 -4.58 0.42 0.24
N VAL A 38 -5.79 0.09 -0.23
CA VAL A 38 -6.43 0.76 -1.38
C VAL A 38 -7.86 1.21 -1.06
N SER A 39 -8.09 2.53 -0.99
CA SER A 39 -9.40 3.14 -0.70
C SER A 39 -9.86 4.10 -1.78
N ASN A 40 -11.18 4.18 -2.00
CA ASN A 40 -11.79 5.22 -2.85
C ASN A 40 -12.01 6.55 -2.12
N SER A 41 -11.88 6.54 -0.80
CA SER A 41 -12.10 7.73 0.01
C SER A 41 -10.89 8.65 0.00
N PRO A 42 -11.09 9.97 0.18
CA PRO A 42 -9.99 10.93 0.25
C PRO A 42 -9.15 10.74 1.52
N TYR A 43 -7.89 11.19 1.48
CA TYR A 43 -6.92 10.99 2.57
C TYR A 43 -7.45 11.40 3.94
N TRP A 44 -7.97 12.63 4.08
CA TRP A 44 -8.46 13.15 5.37
C TRP A 44 -9.52 12.26 6.03
N TYR A 45 -10.33 11.56 5.24
CA TYR A 45 -11.37 10.67 5.76
C TYR A 45 -10.77 9.36 6.25
N VAL A 46 -9.87 8.79 5.44
CA VAL A 46 -9.16 7.56 5.77
C VAL A 46 -8.28 7.78 6.99
N ASP A 47 -7.55 8.89 7.02
CA ASP A 47 -6.64 9.23 8.11
C ASP A 47 -7.36 9.38 9.44
N ALA A 48 -8.53 10.05 9.47
CA ALA A 48 -9.35 10.16 10.68
C ALA A 48 -9.85 8.78 11.18
N GLY A 49 -10.37 7.94 10.28
CA GLY A 49 -10.88 6.62 10.65
C GLY A 49 -9.77 5.66 11.09
N MET A 50 -8.66 5.62 10.36
CA MET A 50 -7.54 4.72 10.66
C MET A 50 -6.75 5.17 11.88
N SER A 51 -6.62 6.49 12.11
CA SER A 51 -6.01 7.01 13.34
C SER A 51 -6.78 6.59 14.58
N TYR A 52 -8.10 6.48 14.48
CA TYR A 52 -8.94 5.96 15.55
C TYR A 52 -8.84 4.43 15.67
N ALA A 53 -8.95 3.71 14.55
CA ALA A 53 -9.06 2.25 14.57
C ALA A 53 -7.73 1.50 14.83
N VAL A 54 -6.62 2.04 14.35
CA VAL A 54 -5.29 1.42 14.39
C VAL A 54 -4.34 2.24 15.28
N GLY A 55 -4.39 3.56 15.16
CA GLY A 55 -3.57 4.50 15.93
C GLY A 55 -2.95 5.59 15.05
N PRO A 56 -2.30 6.62 15.63
CA PRO A 56 -1.81 7.79 14.89
C PRO A 56 -0.76 7.46 13.81
N ASN A 57 -0.04 6.33 13.96
CA ASN A 57 0.97 5.87 13.02
C ASN A 57 0.47 4.72 12.12
N TRP A 58 -0.84 4.62 11.90
CA TRP A 58 -1.47 3.53 11.14
C TRP A 58 -0.84 3.28 9.77
N ARG A 59 -0.25 4.30 9.14
CA ARG A 59 0.41 4.22 7.84
C ARG A 59 1.61 3.26 7.87
N ASP A 60 2.29 3.14 9.00
CA ASP A 60 3.47 2.29 9.16
C ASP A 60 3.10 0.80 9.12
N ALA A 61 1.82 0.46 9.31
CA ALA A 61 1.33 -0.91 9.16
C ALA A 61 1.27 -1.35 7.69
N TRP A 62 1.40 -0.44 6.72
CA TRP A 62 1.25 -0.72 5.30
C TRP A 62 2.53 -0.37 4.52
N ASP A 63 2.88 -1.20 3.55
CA ASP A 63 4.00 -0.92 2.64
C ASP A 63 3.61 0.13 1.59
N VAL A 64 2.33 0.20 1.24
CA VAL A 64 1.79 1.15 0.27
C VAL A 64 0.39 1.59 0.70
N VAL A 65 0.14 2.90 0.72
CA VAL A 65 -1.17 3.50 0.99
C VAL A 65 -1.67 4.26 -0.23
N ILE A 66 -2.80 3.83 -0.80
CA ILE A 66 -3.48 4.45 -1.94
C ILE A 66 -4.88 4.89 -1.54
N VAL A 67 -5.16 6.19 -1.63
CA VAL A 67 -6.45 6.82 -1.36
C VAL A 67 -7.04 7.39 -2.65
N SER A 68 -8.33 7.72 -2.65
CA SER A 68 -9.02 8.20 -3.87
C SER A 68 -8.68 7.35 -5.12
N ALA A 69 -8.56 6.04 -4.94
CA ALA A 69 -8.07 5.11 -5.97
C ALA A 69 -8.99 5.02 -7.19
N GLY A 70 -10.24 5.49 -7.10
CA GLY A 70 -11.19 5.43 -8.21
C GLY A 70 -11.54 4.02 -8.66
N LYS A 71 -11.61 3.05 -7.74
CA LYS A 71 -12.17 1.71 -8.01
C LYS A 71 -13.61 1.86 -8.55
N PRO A 72 -14.01 1.09 -9.57
CA PRO A 72 -13.32 -0.09 -10.12
C PRO A 72 -12.22 0.25 -11.13
N ALA A 73 -12.12 1.49 -11.61
CA ALA A 73 -11.19 1.87 -12.67
C ALA A 73 -9.71 1.60 -12.33
N PHE A 74 -9.35 1.61 -11.04
CA PHE A 74 -8.04 1.17 -10.55
C PHE A 74 -7.62 -0.21 -11.09
N TYR A 75 -8.56 -1.16 -11.22
CA TYR A 75 -8.27 -2.53 -11.67
C TYR A 75 -8.40 -2.72 -13.19
N THR A 76 -9.11 -1.81 -13.87
CA THR A 76 -9.41 -1.96 -15.30
C THR A 76 -8.55 -1.07 -16.19
N GLU A 77 -8.08 0.07 -15.68
CA GLU A 77 -7.24 0.99 -16.44
C GLU A 77 -5.78 0.51 -16.49
N ASN A 78 -5.13 0.78 -17.63
CA ASN A 78 -3.78 0.28 -17.89
C ASN A 78 -2.68 1.35 -17.76
N SER A 79 -3.06 2.63 -17.70
CA SER A 79 -2.11 3.75 -17.79
C SER A 79 -2.62 4.98 -17.02
N ARG A 80 -2.82 4.83 -15.71
CA ARG A 80 -3.10 5.95 -14.82
C ARG A 80 -1.97 6.08 -13.80
N PRO A 81 -1.12 7.12 -13.88
CA PRO A 81 0.03 7.27 -12.99
C PRO A 81 -0.42 7.57 -11.56
N PHE A 82 0.42 7.26 -10.59
CA PHE A 82 0.23 7.72 -9.22
C PHE A 82 0.58 9.20 -9.06
N ARG A 83 0.00 9.80 -8.03
CA ARG A 83 0.38 11.09 -7.46
C ARG A 83 0.57 10.93 -5.97
N GLU A 84 1.54 11.63 -5.40
CA GLU A 84 1.78 11.64 -3.96
C GLU A 84 0.93 12.73 -3.29
N VAL A 85 0.36 12.40 -2.14
CA VAL A 85 -0.42 13.32 -1.31
C VAL A 85 0.42 13.67 -0.10
N SER A 86 0.59 14.96 0.16
CA SER A 86 1.23 15.42 1.40
C SER A 86 0.35 15.03 2.60
N ALA A 87 0.86 14.15 3.47
CA ALA A 87 0.16 13.79 4.70
C ALA A 87 -0.15 15.02 5.58
N ASN A 88 0.72 16.03 5.58
CA ASN A 88 0.55 17.24 6.39
C ASN A 88 -0.53 18.18 5.86
N THR A 89 -0.65 18.32 4.53
CA THR A 89 -1.53 19.33 3.91
C THR A 89 -2.73 18.74 3.17
N GLY A 90 -2.75 17.42 2.95
CA GLY A 90 -3.73 16.73 2.12
C GLY A 90 -3.66 17.09 0.62
N ARG A 91 -2.68 17.88 0.20
CA ARG A 91 -2.53 18.35 -1.19
C ARG A 91 -1.70 17.40 -2.03
N ILE A 92 -2.03 17.32 -3.31
CA ILE A 92 -1.26 16.56 -4.30
C ILE A 92 0.09 17.27 -4.53
N LYS A 93 1.18 16.51 -4.41
CA LYS A 93 2.53 16.96 -4.78
C LYS A 93 2.72 16.80 -6.29
N PHE A 94 3.26 17.82 -6.94
CA PHE A 94 3.56 17.79 -8.38
C PHE A 94 4.91 17.12 -8.64
N LYS A 95 4.97 15.81 -8.36
CA LYS A 95 6.16 14.97 -8.53
C LYS A 95 5.78 13.72 -9.33
N LYS A 96 6.66 13.30 -10.24
CA LYS A 96 6.50 12.02 -10.93
C LYS A 96 6.81 10.90 -9.94
N ILE A 97 5.90 9.94 -9.82
CA ILE A 97 6.08 8.76 -8.97
C ILE A 97 6.68 7.66 -9.81
N THR A 98 7.86 7.20 -9.42
CA THR A 98 8.57 6.07 -10.03
C THR A 98 8.65 4.87 -9.09
N GLN A 99 8.55 5.11 -7.79
CA GLN A 99 8.58 4.11 -6.73
C GLN A 99 7.57 4.49 -5.64
N LEU A 100 7.00 3.47 -5.00
CA LEU A 100 6.13 3.60 -3.84
C LEU A 100 6.95 3.31 -2.57
N GLU A 101 6.83 4.19 -1.58
CA GLU A 101 7.59 4.16 -0.34
C GLU A 101 6.66 3.98 0.88
N PRO A 102 7.05 3.17 1.87
CA PRO A 102 6.29 3.05 3.12
C PRO A 102 6.13 4.40 3.82
N GLY A 103 4.96 4.61 4.44
CA GLY A 103 4.63 5.85 5.18
C GLY A 103 4.13 7.00 4.31
N GLU A 104 4.41 7.00 3.00
CA GLU A 104 3.87 7.95 2.03
C GLU A 104 2.47 7.56 1.56
N VAL A 105 1.72 8.56 1.10
CA VAL A 105 0.31 8.40 0.68
C VAL A 105 0.19 8.75 -0.79
N TYR A 106 -0.46 7.87 -1.55
CA TYR A 106 -0.65 8.03 -2.98
C TYR A 106 -2.13 8.15 -3.36
N THR A 107 -2.41 8.77 -4.49
CA THR A 107 -3.75 8.88 -5.08
C THR A 107 -3.70 8.53 -6.56
N GLU A 108 -4.88 8.27 -7.13
CA GLU A 108 -5.06 7.82 -8.51
C GLU A 108 -4.39 6.45 -8.72
N GLY A 109 -3.55 6.31 -9.75
CA GLY A 109 -2.88 5.05 -10.04
C GLY A 109 -3.78 3.97 -10.62
N CYS A 110 -3.19 2.90 -11.12
CA CYS A 110 -3.89 1.66 -11.44
C CYS A 110 -3.03 0.45 -11.07
N ILE A 111 -3.64 -0.73 -11.09
CA ILE A 111 -2.98 -1.99 -10.71
C ILE A 111 -1.70 -2.27 -11.52
N ARG A 112 -1.67 -1.85 -12.79
CA ARG A 112 -0.48 -1.98 -13.63
C ARG A 112 0.64 -1.03 -13.21
N GLU A 113 0.32 0.22 -12.91
CA GLU A 113 1.31 1.17 -12.38
C GLU A 113 1.78 0.75 -10.99
N LEU A 114 0.89 0.16 -10.16
CA LEU A 114 1.28 -0.41 -8.87
C LEU A 114 2.37 -1.45 -9.09
N THR A 115 2.14 -2.43 -9.96
CA THR A 115 3.13 -3.49 -10.24
C THR A 115 4.49 -2.94 -10.66
N LYS A 116 4.52 -1.84 -11.42
CA LYS A 116 5.75 -1.20 -11.91
C LYS A 116 6.48 -0.41 -10.83
N CYS A 117 5.73 0.27 -9.94
CA CYS A 117 6.29 1.14 -8.92
C CYS A 117 6.55 0.43 -7.58
N LEU A 118 6.07 -0.82 -7.43
CA LEU A 118 6.46 -1.65 -6.31
C LEU A 118 7.98 -1.86 -6.33
N PRO A 119 8.66 -1.74 -5.19
CA PRO A 119 10.06 -2.14 -5.07
C PRO A 119 10.23 -3.59 -5.56
N ARG A 120 11.45 -3.99 -5.94
CA ARG A 120 11.74 -5.39 -6.27
C ARG A 120 11.60 -6.26 -5.02
N TRP A 121 10.37 -6.61 -4.65
CA TRP A 121 10.02 -7.48 -3.53
C TRP A 121 10.39 -8.97 -3.79
N HIS A 122 11.30 -9.23 -4.73
CA HIS A 122 11.71 -10.56 -5.19
C HIS A 122 13.11 -10.98 -4.72
N ASP A 123 13.92 -10.09 -4.11
CA ASP A 123 15.32 -10.41 -3.80
C ASP A 123 15.55 -10.86 -2.33
N ASP A 124 14.55 -10.75 -1.44
CA ASP A 124 14.71 -11.07 -0.01
C ASP A 124 14.60 -12.58 0.30
N GLU A 125 14.07 -13.41 -0.60
CA GLU A 125 13.80 -14.84 -0.35
C GLU A 125 15.03 -15.74 -0.62
N VAL A 126 15.96 -15.30 -1.47
CA VAL A 126 17.17 -16.06 -1.82
C VAL A 126 18.32 -15.83 -0.81
N ALA A 127 18.31 -14.71 -0.10
CA ALA A 127 19.37 -14.36 0.86
C ALA A 127 19.22 -15.06 2.23
N ALA A 128 18.00 -15.40 2.65
CA ALA A 128 17.75 -16.00 3.96
C ALA A 128 17.87 -17.54 3.99
N SER A 129 17.87 -18.21 2.84
CA SER A 129 17.82 -19.68 2.75
C SER A 129 19.08 -20.35 2.18
N THR A 130 20.02 -19.60 1.61
CA THR A 130 21.17 -20.18 0.90
C THR A 130 22.51 -19.67 1.42
N GLY A 131 22.93 -20.21 2.55
CA GLY A 131 24.35 -20.29 2.90
C GLY A 131 25.07 -21.34 2.06
N ILE A 132 25.18 -21.15 0.74
CA ILE A 132 26.10 -21.93 -0.11
C ILE A 132 26.74 -21.03 -1.17
N ARG A 133 28.07 -21.08 -1.21
CA ARG A 133 28.97 -20.41 -2.16
C ARG A 133 28.68 -20.77 -3.62
N GLY A 134 28.75 -19.76 -4.48
CA GLY A 134 29.33 -19.79 -5.82
C GLY A 134 28.60 -20.62 -6.89
N TYR A 135 28.18 -19.96 -7.97
CA TYR A 135 28.63 -20.21 -9.35
C TYR A 135 27.93 -19.23 -10.30
N ASP A 136 28.70 -18.60 -11.17
CA ASP A 136 28.21 -17.83 -12.31
C ASP A 136 27.36 -18.70 -13.24
N THR A 137 26.23 -18.19 -13.72
CA THR A 137 25.66 -18.63 -15.00
C THR A 137 24.90 -17.49 -15.65
N GLN A 138 25.41 -17.00 -16.78
CA GLN A 138 24.64 -16.26 -17.77
C GLN A 138 23.58 -17.20 -18.37
N SER A 139 22.30 -16.81 -18.34
CA SER A 139 21.37 -16.94 -19.47
C SER A 139 19.97 -16.43 -19.17
N GLN A 140 19.56 -15.46 -19.99
CA GLN A 140 18.30 -15.41 -20.73
C GLN A 140 16.96 -15.44 -19.97
N ASN A 141 16.33 -14.25 -19.96
CA ASN A 141 15.00 -13.96 -20.52
C ASN A 141 13.91 -15.04 -20.28
N LEU A 142 13.24 -14.95 -19.13
CA LEU A 142 11.93 -15.55 -18.88
C LEU A 142 11.03 -14.50 -18.21
N GLY A 143 9.79 -14.45 -18.69
CA GLY A 143 8.84 -13.34 -18.53
C GLY A 143 8.66 -12.81 -17.11
N ALA A 144 8.43 -11.50 -17.04
CA ALA A 144 8.07 -10.77 -15.83
C ALA A 144 6.88 -11.44 -15.14
N SER A 145 7.16 -12.29 -14.15
CA SER A 145 6.19 -12.69 -13.15
C SER A 145 5.70 -11.41 -12.49
N SER A 146 4.38 -11.19 -12.51
CA SER A 146 3.78 -9.97 -11.97
C SER A 146 4.10 -9.88 -10.48
N ASN A 147 4.69 -8.76 -10.04
CA ASN A 147 5.00 -8.50 -8.62
C ASN A 147 3.78 -8.66 -7.68
N LEU A 148 2.56 -8.63 -8.23
CA LEU A 148 1.30 -8.87 -7.52
C LEU A 148 1.01 -10.37 -7.30
N ALA A 149 1.46 -11.27 -8.18
CA ALA A 149 1.22 -12.71 -8.04
C ALA A 149 2.09 -13.37 -6.95
N SER A 150 2.93 -12.59 -6.25
CA SER A 150 3.64 -13.09 -5.08
C SER A 150 2.64 -13.48 -4.00
N PRO A 151 2.75 -14.70 -3.41
CA PRO A 151 1.87 -15.15 -2.33
C PRO A 151 1.98 -14.30 -1.05
N ASN A 152 2.93 -13.35 -1.05
CA ASN A 152 3.21 -12.45 0.04
C ASN A 152 2.56 -11.07 -0.12
N VAL A 153 1.83 -10.78 -1.20
CA VAL A 153 1.12 -9.50 -1.37
C VAL A 153 -0.38 -9.69 -1.11
N LEU A 154 -0.91 -8.97 -0.13
CA LEU A 154 -2.35 -8.89 0.15
C LEU A 154 -2.88 -7.53 -0.32
N TYR A 155 -3.99 -7.53 -1.07
CA TYR A 155 -4.66 -6.35 -1.63
C TYR A 155 -5.94 -5.97 -0.87
#